data_AF-A0A377TNN0-F1
#
_entry.id   AF-A0A377TNN0-F1
#
_cell.length_a   1.000
_cell.length_b   1.000
_cell.length_c   1.000
_cell.angle_alpha   90.00
_cell.angle_beta   90.00
_cell.angle_gamma   90.00
#
_symmetry.space_group_name_H-M   'P 1'
#
loop_
_entity.id
_entity.type
_entity.pdbx_description
1 polymer ?
#
loop_
_entity_poly.entity_id
_entity_poly.type
_entity_poly.pdbx_seq_one_letter_code
_entity_poly.pdbx_strand_id
1 'polypeptide(L)'
;MAIVNLQDLQVTFGAKTAVSAASFRVDAGETFSLIGASGCGKSTILRVLAGLQREWRGSVDLLGQAITPGARFQGDLRRNVQMVFQDPYASLHPNHTPVAHPGGAAADPRHPRRCPASNHRP
;
A
#
# COMPACT_ATOMS: atom_id res chain seq x y z
N MET A 1 -16.63 9.44 16.07
CA MET A 1 -17.22 8.43 15.17
C MET A 1 -16.07 7.73 14.48
N ALA A 2 -16.04 6.40 14.54
CA ALA A 2 -14.96 5.62 13.96
C ALA A 2 -14.98 5.72 12.43
N ILE A 3 -13.86 6.13 11.84
CA ILE A 3 -13.67 6.09 10.38
C ILE A 3 -13.23 4.71 9.94
N VAL A 4 -12.44 4.00 10.76
CA VAL A 4 -12.03 2.63 10.50
C VAL A 4 -12.40 1.77 11.70
N ASN A 5 -13.07 0.65 11.45
CA ASN A 5 -13.37 -0.34 12.47
C ASN A 5 -13.08 -1.72 11.90
N LEU A 6 -12.13 -2.42 12.49
CA LEU A 6 -11.71 -3.76 12.10
C LEU A 6 -11.93 -4.69 13.29
N GLN A 7 -12.62 -5.80 13.04
CA GLN A 7 -12.90 -6.82 14.05
C GLN A 7 -12.53 -8.19 13.50
N ASP A 8 -11.60 -8.84 14.17
CA ASP A 8 -11.11 -10.19 13.91
C ASP A 8 -10.73 -10.39 12.44
N LEU A 9 -10.05 -9.39 11.86
CA LEU A 9 -9.62 -9.46 10.47
C LEU A 9 -8.61 -10.60 10.31
N GLN A 10 -8.95 -11.56 9.45
CA GLN A 10 -8.07 -12.65 9.05
C GLN A 10 -7.85 -12.63 7.55
N VAL A 11 -6.60 -12.79 7.14
CA VAL A 11 -6.22 -12.82 5.73
C VAL A 11 -5.27 -13.98 5.49
N THR A 12 -5.63 -14.85 4.56
CA THR A 12 -4.89 -16.06 4.21
C THR A 12 -4.57 -16.04 2.72
N PHE A 13 -3.36 -16.43 2.36
CA PHE A 13 -2.92 -16.62 0.98
C PHE A 13 -2.57 -18.10 0.79
N GLY A 14 -3.45 -18.85 0.12
CA GLY A 14 -3.30 -20.30 -0.02
C GLY A 14 -3.22 -20.98 1.36
N ALA A 15 -2.08 -21.63 1.64
CA ALA A 15 -1.83 -22.31 2.91
C ALA A 15 -1.24 -21.41 4.02
N LYS A 16 -0.91 -20.15 3.73
CA LYS A 16 -0.22 -19.26 4.68
C LYS A 16 -1.13 -18.15 5.19
N THR A 17 -1.31 -18.08 6.50
CA THR A 17 -2.01 -16.97 7.16
C THR A 17 -1.08 -15.75 7.23
N ALA A 18 -1.47 -14.66 6.58
CA ALA A 18 -0.73 -13.39 6.63
C ALA A 18 -1.18 -12.49 7.78
N VAL A 19 -2.46 -12.57 8.16
CA VAL A 19 -3.06 -11.88 9.31
C VAL A 19 -3.99 -12.87 10.00
N SER A 20 -3.80 -13.11 11.30
CA SER A 20 -4.56 -14.13 12.04
C SER A 20 -5.81 -13.59 12.73
N ALA A 21 -5.73 -12.44 13.40
CA ALA A 21 -6.86 -11.80 14.09
C ALA A 21 -6.51 -10.35 14.43
N ALA A 22 -6.56 -9.44 13.45
CA ALA A 22 -6.31 -8.02 13.70
C ALA A 22 -7.61 -7.29 14.03
N SER A 23 -7.67 -6.67 15.20
CA SER A 23 -8.82 -5.88 15.67
C SER A 23 -8.35 -4.50 16.11
N PHE A 24 -8.83 -3.44 15.47
CA PHE A 24 -8.55 -2.07 15.89
C PHE A 24 -9.61 -1.11 15.37
N ARG A 25 -9.69 0.06 16.02
CA ARG A 25 -10.58 1.16 15.66
C ARG A 25 -9.76 2.43 15.52
N VAL A 26 -10.08 3.24 14.52
CA VAL A 26 -9.49 4.56 14.30
C VAL A 26 -10.63 5.57 14.25
N ASP A 27 -10.57 6.57 15.12
CA ASP A 27 -11.56 7.63 15.16
C ASP A 27 -11.25 8.77 14.17
N ALA A 28 -12.28 9.52 13.81
CA ALA A 28 -12.13 10.70 12.97
C ALA A 28 -11.15 11.72 13.59
N GLY A 29 -10.14 12.13 12.83
CA GLY A 29 -9.11 13.08 13.29
C GLY A 29 -7.94 12.43 14.03
N GLU A 30 -7.93 11.10 14.19
CA GLU A 30 -6.82 10.37 14.81
C GLU A 30 -5.75 10.01 13.78
N THR A 31 -4.48 10.07 14.19
CA THR A 31 -3.37 9.53 13.40
C THR A 31 -3.05 8.13 13.89
N PHE A 32 -3.34 7.12 13.08
CA PHE A 32 -3.04 5.72 13.38
C PHE A 32 -1.84 5.22 12.57
N SER A 33 -0.93 4.48 13.21
CA SER A 33 0.25 3.90 12.56
C SER A 33 0.41 2.42 12.88
N LEU A 34 0.54 1.61 11.84
CA LEU A 34 0.87 0.18 11.94
C LEU A 34 2.39 -0.03 11.89
N ILE A 35 2.97 -0.46 13.01
CA ILE A 35 4.41 -0.76 13.13
C ILE A 35 4.59 -2.26 13.42
N GLY A 36 5.65 -2.86 12.89
CA GLY A 36 5.98 -4.26 13.15
C GLY A 36 7.05 -4.81 12.21
N ALA A 37 7.53 -6.02 12.48
CA ALA A 37 8.56 -6.68 11.66
C ALA A 37 8.17 -6.82 10.19
N SER A 38 9.15 -6.87 9.29
CA SER A 38 8.89 -7.16 7.87
C SER A 38 8.16 -8.50 7.74
N GLY A 39 7.06 -8.54 6.99
CA GLY A 39 6.24 -9.75 6.82
C GLY A 39 5.13 -10.02 7.84
N CYS A 40 4.93 -9.16 8.85
CA CYS A 40 3.84 -9.35 9.83
C CYS A 40 2.41 -9.01 9.33
N GLY A 41 2.23 -8.73 8.03
CA GLY A 41 0.91 -8.49 7.44
C GLY A 41 0.43 -7.04 7.38
N LYS A 42 1.24 -6.03 7.76
CA LYS A 42 0.88 -4.60 7.66
C LYS A 42 0.36 -4.20 6.28
N SER A 43 1.14 -4.46 5.23
CA SER A 43 0.75 -4.17 3.85
C SER A 43 -0.47 -4.98 3.40
N THR A 44 -0.73 -6.12 4.04
CA THR A 44 -1.92 -6.94 3.78
C THR A 44 -3.17 -6.27 4.36
N ILE A 45 -3.11 -5.78 5.60
CA ILE A 45 -4.19 -5.01 6.22
C ILE A 45 -4.49 -3.75 5.41
N LEU A 46 -3.44 -3.01 5.01
CA LEU A 46 -3.61 -1.82 4.16
C LEU A 46 -4.25 -2.15 2.81
N ARG A 47 -3.91 -3.31 2.20
CA ARG A 47 -4.55 -3.77 0.97
C ARG A 47 -6.02 -4.13 1.14
N VAL A 48 -6.43 -4.67 2.30
CA VAL A 48 -7.85 -4.89 2.61
C VAL A 48 -8.57 -3.55 2.72
N LEU A 49 -7.99 -2.60 3.47
CA LEU A 49 -8.56 -1.27 3.64
C LEU A 49 -8.62 -0.48 2.33
N ALA A 50 -7.71 -0.73 1.39
CA ALA A 50 -7.74 -0.14 0.05
C ALA A 50 -8.67 -0.88 -0.93
N GLY A 51 -9.32 -1.98 -0.52
CA GLY A 51 -10.16 -2.80 -1.40
C GLY A 51 -9.38 -3.58 -2.47
N LEU A 52 -8.07 -3.70 -2.33
CA LEU A 52 -7.18 -4.45 -3.23
C LEU A 52 -7.13 -5.93 -2.88
N GLN A 53 -7.30 -6.27 -1.59
CA GLN A 53 -7.42 -7.65 -1.14
C GLN A 53 -8.89 -8.03 -0.98
N ARG A 54 -9.31 -9.07 -1.69
CA ARG A 54 -10.71 -9.53 -1.76
C ARG A 54 -11.00 -10.69 -0.83
N GLU A 55 -9.98 -11.50 -0.54
CA GLU A 55 -10.11 -12.69 0.30
C GLU A 55 -9.69 -12.37 1.72
N TRP A 56 -10.67 -12.20 2.60
CA TRP A 56 -10.47 -11.97 4.02
C TRP A 56 -11.72 -12.39 4.81
N ARG A 57 -11.56 -12.58 6.12
CA ARG A 57 -12.64 -12.91 7.07
C ARG A 57 -12.66 -11.90 8.22
N GLY A 58 -13.80 -11.77 8.88
CA GLY A 58 -14.02 -10.80 9.96
C GLY A 58 -15.03 -9.73 9.57
N SER A 59 -15.03 -8.60 10.29
CA SER A 59 -15.85 -7.43 9.98
C SER A 59 -14.97 -6.21 9.77
N VAL A 60 -15.23 -5.46 8.70
CA VAL A 60 -14.54 -4.21 8.40
C VAL A 60 -15.59 -3.14 8.08
N ASP A 61 -15.58 -2.05 8.83
CA ASP A 61 -16.34 -0.85 8.51
C ASP A 61 -15.38 0.30 8.18
N LEU A 62 -15.63 0.97 7.06
CA LEU A 62 -14.91 2.16 6.64
C LEU A 62 -15.90 3.30 6.39
N LEU A 63 -15.62 4.47 6.95
CA LEU A 63 -16.42 5.69 6.78
C LEU A 63 -17.91 5.48 7.11
N GLY A 64 -18.20 4.62 8.09
CA GLY A 64 -19.57 4.25 8.45
C GLY A 64 -20.25 3.27 7.48
N GLN A 65 -19.52 2.68 6.54
CA GLN A 65 -20.01 1.66 5.62
C GLN A 65 -19.34 0.30 5.87
N ALA A 66 -20.15 -0.74 6.07
CA ALA A 66 -19.66 -2.11 6.17
C ALA A 66 -19.15 -2.59 4.81
N ILE A 67 -17.94 -3.13 4.80
CA ILE A 67 -17.29 -3.67 3.60
C ILE A 67 -17.53 -5.16 3.54
N THR A 68 -17.93 -5.65 2.38
CA THR A 68 -18.04 -7.09 2.11
C THR A 68 -16.78 -7.59 1.40
N PRO A 69 -16.22 -8.75 1.79
CA PRO A 69 -15.17 -9.42 1.03
C PRO A 69 -15.58 -9.63 -0.43
N GLY A 70 -14.66 -9.44 -1.36
CA GLY A 70 -14.93 -9.55 -2.80
C GLY A 70 -15.70 -8.38 -3.43
N ALA A 71 -16.39 -7.54 -2.64
CA ALA A 71 -17.08 -6.37 -3.17
C ALA A 71 -16.07 -5.28 -3.59
N ARG A 72 -16.33 -4.66 -4.75
CA ARG A 72 -15.53 -3.53 -5.22
C ARG A 72 -15.98 -2.27 -4.50
N PHE A 73 -15.04 -1.41 -4.12
CA PHE A 73 -15.38 -0.11 -3.54
C PHE A 73 -16.10 0.74 -4.59
N GLN A 74 -17.26 1.27 -4.23
CA GLN A 74 -18.11 2.11 -5.07
C GLN A 74 -18.42 3.43 -4.36
N GLY A 75 -18.81 4.45 -5.12
CA GLY A 75 -19.28 5.74 -4.59
C GLY A 75 -18.26 6.44 -3.69
N ASP A 76 -18.70 6.78 -2.48
CA ASP A 76 -17.92 7.54 -1.49
C ASP A 76 -16.67 6.81 -1.01
N LEU A 77 -16.73 5.48 -0.86
CA LEU A 77 -15.60 4.70 -0.39
C LEU A 77 -14.42 4.77 -1.37
N ARG A 78 -14.70 4.72 -2.68
CA ARG A 78 -13.68 4.88 -3.73
C ARG A 78 -13.11 6.31 -3.80
N ARG A 79 -13.91 7.32 -3.46
CA ARG A 79 -13.48 8.73 -3.49
C ARG A 79 -12.63 9.11 -2.28
N ASN A 80 -12.96 8.55 -1.11
CA ASN A 80 -12.36 8.93 0.16
C ASN A 80 -11.21 8.01 0.60
N VAL A 81 -11.07 6.81 0.00
CA VAL A 81 -9.95 5.91 0.28
C VAL A 81 -8.94 5.98 -0.87
N GLN A 82 -7.76 6.52 -0.58
CA GLN A 82 -6.62 6.49 -1.49
C GLN A 82 -5.41 5.87 -0.80
N MET A 83 -4.77 4.93 -1.50
CA MET A 83 -3.54 4.30 -1.04
C MET A 83 -2.35 4.97 -1.71
N VAL A 84 -1.49 5.60 -0.91
CA VAL A 84 -0.18 6.07 -1.37
C VAL A 84 0.85 5.00 -1.01
N PHE A 85 1.46 4.39 -2.02
CA PHE A 85 2.49 3.36 -1.81
C PHE A 85 3.81 4.01 -1.41
N GLN A 86 4.61 3.30 -0.59
CA GLN A 86 5.92 3.77 -0.12
C GLN A 86 6.92 4.05 -1.25
N ASP A 87 6.71 3.47 -2.45
CA ASP A 87 7.49 3.79 -3.64
C ASP A 87 6.68 4.72 -4.58
N PRO A 88 6.87 6.04 -4.50
CA PRO A 88 6.14 6.99 -5.32
C PRO A 88 6.47 6.86 -6.82
N TYR A 89 7.61 6.27 -7.19
CA TYR A 89 8.01 6.10 -8.60
C TYR A 89 7.28 4.95 -9.29
N ALA A 90 6.93 3.90 -8.55
CA ALA A 90 6.15 2.76 -9.08
C ALA A 90 4.66 3.07 -9.28
N SER A 91 4.16 4.20 -8.76
CA SER A 91 2.74 4.59 -8.80
C SER A 91 2.40 5.56 -9.95
N LEU A 92 3.39 5.96 -10.75
CA LEU A 92 3.19 6.82 -11.92
C LEU A 92 2.74 5.98 -13.12
N HIS A 93 1.66 6.38 -13.78
CA HIS A 93 1.32 5.84 -15.11
C HIS A 93 2.54 6.04 -16.04
N PRO A 94 3.00 5.01 -16.77
CA PRO A 94 4.16 5.11 -17.67
C PRO A 94 4.04 6.22 -18.74
N ASN A 95 2.83 6.73 -18.97
CA ASN A 95 2.54 7.76 -19.97
C ASN A 95 2.36 9.16 -19.38
N HIS A 96 2.51 9.33 -18.06
CA HIS A 96 2.54 10.65 -17.44
C HIS A 96 3.98 10.94 -17.00
N THR A 97 4.68 11.73 -17.81
CA THR A 97 5.91 12.38 -17.36
C THR A 97 5.55 13.27 -16.18
N PRO A 98 6.27 13.19 -15.05
CA PRO A 98 6.22 14.24 -14.05
C PRO A 98 6.49 15.57 -14.76
N VAL A 99 5.68 16.60 -14.48
CA VAL A 99 6.05 17.97 -14.85
C VAL A 99 7.42 18.21 -14.23
N ALA A 100 8.43 18.34 -15.08
CA ALA A 100 9.81 18.53 -14.68
C ALA A 100 9.89 19.85 -13.91
N HIS A 101 10.16 19.78 -12.61
CA HIS A 101 10.73 20.92 -11.91
C HIS A 101 12.12 21.18 -12.52
N PRO A 102 12.45 22.43 -12.90
CA PRO A 102 13.77 22.75 -13.41
C PRO A 102 14.76 22.66 -12.24
N GLY A 103 15.47 21.53 -12.13
CA GLY A 103 16.50 21.38 -11.09
C GLY A 103 17.02 19.97 -10.77
N GLY A 104 16.53 18.90 -11.40
CA GLY A 104 17.01 17.53 -11.11
C GLY A 104 17.43 16.79 -12.36
N ALA A 105 18.74 16.57 -12.54
CA ALA A 105 19.29 15.79 -13.63
C ALA A 105 18.77 14.34 -13.59
N ALA A 106 17.93 13.98 -14.57
CA ALA A 106 17.51 12.61 -14.81
C ALA A 106 18.66 11.83 -15.48
N ALA A 107 19.18 10.81 -14.79
CA ALA A 107 20.10 9.85 -15.38
C ALA A 107 19.30 8.79 -16.18
N ASP A 108 19.50 8.75 -17.49
CA ASP A 108 18.93 7.75 -18.41
C ASP A 108 19.54 6.35 -18.14
N PRO A 109 18.73 5.31 -17.88
CA PRO A 109 19.23 3.95 -17.65
C PRO A 109 19.59 3.17 -18.94
N ARG A 110 19.48 3.75 -20.14
CA ARG A 110 19.72 3.02 -21.41
C ARG A 110 21.14 3.11 -21.96
N HIS A 111 22.14 3.25 -21.08
CA HIS A 111 23.54 3.10 -21.48
C HIS A 111 24.31 2.31 -20.42
N PRO A 112 24.79 1.08 -20.71
CA PRO A 112 25.71 0.41 -19.82
C PRO A 112 27.03 1.18 -19.89
N ARG A 113 27.26 2.08 -18.94
CA ARG A 113 28.56 2.70 -18.76
C ARG A 113 29.53 1.59 -18.38
N ARG A 114 30.36 1.19 -19.35
CA ARG A 114 31.55 0.36 -19.15
C ARG A 114 32.33 0.91 -17.96
N CYS A 115 32.59 0.08 -16.96
CA CYS A 115 33.60 0.35 -15.95
C CYS A 115 34.94 0.61 -16.65
N PRO A 116 35.61 1.76 -16.44
CA PRO A 116 37.00 1.88 -16.84
C PRO A 116 37.83 1.00 -15.90
N ALA A 117 38.50 0.01 -16.49
CA ALA A 117 39.50 -0.80 -15.82
C ALA A 117 40.57 0.12 -15.22
N SER A 118 40.72 0.10 -13.90
CA SER A 118 41.85 0.71 -13.22
C SER A 118 43.10 -0.12 -13.54
N ASN A 119 43.89 0.34 -14.50
CA ASN A 119 45.27 -0.09 -14.68
C ASN A 119 46.07 0.39 -13.47
N HIS A 120 46.27 -0.50 -12.50
CA HIS A 120 47.34 -0.37 -11.52
C HIS A 120 48.44 -1.35 -11.88
N ARG A 121 49.58 -0.80 -12.33
CA ARG A 121 50.92 -1.40 -12.22
C ARG A 121 51.98 -0.39 -12.66
N PRO A 122 53.23 -0.57 -12.20
CA PRO A 122 53.69 -0.86 -10.85
C PRO A 122 54.28 0.40 -10.17
#